data_AF-A0A838TLX3-F1
#
_entry.id   AF-A0A838TLX3-F1
#
_cell.length_a   1.000
_cell.length_b   1.000
_cell.length_c   1.000
_cell.angle_alpha   90.00
_cell.angle_beta   90.00
_cell.angle_gamma   90.00
#
_symmetry.space_group_name_H-M   'P 1'
#
loop_
_entity.id
_entity.type
_entity.pdbx_description
1 polymer ?
#
loop_
_entity_poly.entity_id
_entity_poly.type
_entity_poly.pdbx_seq_one_letter_code
_entity_poly.pdbx_strand_id
1 'polypeptide(L)'
;MPQDLMMRCEQKRLYKVDGQKVWRWVDMAVVELSPEDTKEVRCMHCHGQIKMPKQKAPSGPQDHVEHKLKKDSETCRGGNHFLGDHRLSSRPVE
;
A
#
# COMPACT_ATOMS: atom_id res chain seq x y z
N MET A 1 18.56 6.84 -0.90
CA MET A 1 17.15 7.02 -1.28
C MET A 1 16.35 7.11 0.00
N PRO A 2 15.53 8.14 0.21
CA PRO A 2 14.68 8.23 1.39
C PRO A 2 13.84 6.96 1.45
N GLN A 3 13.75 6.34 2.62
CA GLN A 3 12.77 5.29 2.86
C GLN A 3 11.40 5.95 2.65
N ASP A 4 10.72 5.63 1.55
CA ASP A 4 9.28 5.92 1.45
C ASP A 4 8.69 5.18 2.65
N LEU A 5 8.32 5.91 3.70
CA LEU A 5 7.84 5.39 4.99
C LEU A 5 6.46 4.74 4.86
N MET A 6 6.17 4.13 3.71
CA MET A 6 4.89 3.53 3.35
C MET A 6 3.73 4.51 3.60
N MET A 7 3.94 5.78 3.28
CA MET A 7 2.93 6.84 3.35
C MET A 7 2.08 6.93 2.08
N ARG A 8 2.40 6.09 1.08
CA ARG A 8 1.69 5.98 -0.19
C ARG A 8 1.41 4.52 -0.51
N CYS A 9 0.33 4.28 -1.23
CA CYS A 9 -0.09 2.96 -1.68
C CYS A 9 -0.89 3.07 -2.98
N GLU A 10 -1.16 1.92 -3.60
CA GLU A 10 -2.11 1.84 -4.70
C GLU A 10 -3.46 1.35 -4.18
N GLN A 11 -4.55 2.01 -4.62
CA GLN A 11 -5.92 1.57 -4.40
C GLN A 11 -6.58 1.23 -5.73
N LYS A 12 -7.39 0.17 -5.75
CA LYS A 12 -8.22 -0.16 -6.91
C LYS A 12 -9.42 0.77 -6.95
N ARG A 13 -9.57 1.53 -8.04
CA ARG A 13 -10.67 2.46 -8.26
C ARG A 13 -11.37 2.17 -9.57
N LEU A 14 -12.69 2.34 -9.58
CA LEU A 14 -13.53 2.17 -10.75
C LEU A 14 -13.68 3.50 -11.49
N TYR A 15 -13.20 3.56 -12.72
CA TYR A 15 -13.33 4.72 -13.61
C TYR A 15 -14.34 4.45 -14.71
N LYS A 16 -14.95 5.52 -15.23
CA LYS A 16 -15.73 5.46 -16.47
C LYS A 16 -14.91 6.09 -17.59
N VAL A 17 -14.50 5.28 -18.56
CA VAL A 17 -13.70 5.69 -19.73
C VAL A 17 -14.46 5.26 -20.98
N ASP A 18 -14.75 6.20 -21.87
CA ASP A 18 -15.52 5.97 -23.11
C ASP A 18 -16.84 5.21 -22.91
N GLY A 19 -17.54 5.51 -21.81
CA GLY A 19 -18.79 4.86 -21.45
C GLY A 19 -18.65 3.52 -20.71
N GLN A 20 -17.45 2.93 -20.66
CA GLN A 20 -17.18 1.65 -20.00
C GLN A 20 -16.60 1.81 -18.60
N LYS A 21 -16.96 0.89 -17.69
CA LYS A 21 -16.41 0.82 -16.33
C LYS A 21 -15.10 0.04 -16.35
N VAL A 22 -14.00 0.67 -15.95
CA VAL A 22 -12.65 0.09 -15.94
C VAL A 22 -12.04 0.25 -14.55
N TRP A 23 -11.56 -0.87 -13.98
CA TRP A 23 -10.78 -0.85 -12.73
C TRP A 23 -9.34 -0.44 -13.01
N ARG A 24 -8.82 0.49 -12.23
CA ARG A 24 -7.41 0.91 -12.30
C ARG A 24 -6.82 1.01 -10.91
N TRP A 25 -5.56 0.63 -10.80
CA TRP A 25 -4.74 0.87 -9.62
C TRP A 25 -4.22 2.30 -9.67
N VAL A 26 -4.40 3.05 -8.57
CA VAL A 26 -4.04 4.46 -8.51
C VAL A 26 -3.24 4.75 -7.25
N ASP A 27 -2.11 5.41 -7.42
CA ASP A 27 -1.27 5.90 -6.34
C ASP A 27 -1.99 6.96 -5.53
N MET A 28 -2.06 6.77 -4.21
CA MET A 28 -2.66 7.71 -3.28
C MET A 28 -1.87 7.81 -1.98
N ALA A 29 -2.06 8.91 -1.26
CA ALA A 29 -1.51 9.04 0.08
C ALA A 29 -2.35 8.21 1.07
N VAL A 30 -1.71 7.61 2.08
CA VAL A 30 -2.40 6.79 3.08
C VAL A 30 -3.43 7.62 3.87
N VAL A 31 -3.16 8.90 4.11
CA VAL A 31 -4.09 9.84 4.76
C VAL A 31 -5.41 10.03 3.99
N GLU A 32 -5.43 9.73 2.68
CA GLU A 32 -6.63 9.82 1.83
C GLU A 32 -7.44 8.52 1.81
N LEU A 33 -6.96 7.44 2.45
CA LEU A 33 -7.68 6.17 2.50
C LEU A 33 -8.81 6.21 3.53
N SER A 34 -10.00 5.76 3.12
CA SER A 34 -11.06 5.45 4.07
C SER A 34 -10.73 4.14 4.82
N PRO A 35 -11.09 4.02 6.12
CA PRO A 35 -11.01 2.75 6.84
C PRO A 35 -11.78 1.60 6.14
N GLU A 36 -12.84 1.94 5.41
CA GLU A 36 -13.70 0.99 4.68
C GLU A 36 -13.03 0.46 3.39
N ASP A 37 -12.04 1.18 2.87
CA ASP A 37 -11.37 0.92 1.60
C ASP A 37 -10.20 -0.08 1.70
N THR A 38 -9.95 -0.60 2.90
CA THR A 38 -8.77 -1.42 3.24
C THR A 38 -8.68 -2.76 2.51
N LYS A 39 -9.71 -3.19 1.77
CA LYS A 39 -9.72 -4.49 1.08
C LYS A 39 -9.05 -4.47 -0.29
N GLU A 40 -8.96 -3.31 -0.94
CA GLU A 40 -8.45 -3.18 -2.32
C GLU A 40 -7.24 -2.25 -2.38
N VAL A 41 -6.32 -2.42 -1.42
CA VAL A 41 -5.06 -1.65 -1.35
C VAL A 41 -3.84 -2.56 -1.42
N ARG A 42 -2.78 -2.08 -2.07
CA ARG A 42 -1.53 -2.82 -2.25
C ARG A 42 -0.31 -1.90 -2.19
N CYS A 43 0.85 -2.49 -1.93
CA CYS A 43 2.12 -1.76 -1.92
C CYS A 43 2.49 -1.31 -3.35
N MET A 44 2.77 -0.02 -3.54
CA MET A 44 3.17 0.56 -4.83
C MET A 44 4.53 0.07 -5.37
N HIS A 45 5.28 -0.72 -4.61
CA HIS A 45 6.61 -1.18 -5.02
C HIS A 45 6.66 -2.67 -5.32
N CYS A 46 5.99 -3.49 -4.51
CA CYS A 46 6.00 -4.96 -4.66
C CYS A 46 4.63 -5.54 -5.00
N HIS A 47 3.59 -4.71 -5.03
CA HIS A 47 2.17 -5.06 -5.23
C HIS A 47 1.62 -6.04 -4.18
N GLY A 48 2.34 -6.26 -3.09
CA GLY A 48 1.93 -7.12 -1.99
C GLY A 48 0.82 -6.52 -1.13
N GLN A 49 0.13 -7.38 -0.38
CA GLN A 49 -0.93 -6.96 0.52
C GLN A 49 -0.38 -6.10 1.67
N ILE A 50 -1.02 -4.96 1.89
CA ILE A 50 -0.71 -4.01 2.96
C ILE A 50 -1.87 -3.90 3.93
N LYS A 51 -1.61 -3.34 5.12
CA LYS A 51 -2.60 -3.04 6.14
C LYS A 51 -2.37 -1.64 6.69
N MET A 52 -3.44 -0.94 7.03
CA MET A 52 -3.35 0.25 7.87
C MET A 52 -3.30 -0.19 9.34
N PRO A 53 -2.30 0.25 10.13
CA PRO A 53 -2.34 0.07 11.58
C PRO A 53 -3.56 0.81 12.15
N LYS A 54 -4.17 0.26 13.21
CA LYS A 54 -5.23 0.99 13.92
C LYS A 54 -4.64 2.28 14.48
N GLN A 55 -5.19 3.44 14.08
CA GLN A 55 -4.76 4.74 14.58
C GLN A 55 -4.73 4.74 16.11
N LYS A 56 -3.56 4.99 16.68
CA LYS A 56 -3.40 5.25 18.11
C LYS A 56 -3.46 6.76 18.33
N ALA A 57 -4.65 7.24 18.68
CA ALA A 57 -4.97 8.62 19.07
C ALA A 57 -4.84 9.69 17.96
N PRO A 58 -5.65 10.77 18.00
CA PRO A 58 -5.62 11.87 17.03
C PRO A 58 -4.31 12.69 17.03
N SER A 59 -3.44 12.49 18.01
CA SER A 59 -2.09 13.07 18.10
C SER A 59 -0.97 12.03 17.88
N GLY A 60 -1.31 10.90 17.26
CA GLY A 60 -0.38 9.84 16.93
C GLY A 60 0.57 10.17 15.76
N PRO A 61 1.58 9.32 15.52
CA PRO A 61 2.47 9.44 14.37
C PRO A 61 1.70 9.37 13.06
N GLN A 62 2.29 9.94 12.00
CA GLN A 62 1.71 10.02 10.66
C GLN A 62 1.19 8.66 10.16
N ASP A 63 0.03 8.70 9.50
CA ASP A 63 -0.59 7.50 8.93
C ASP A 63 0.33 6.86 7.88
N HIS A 64 0.58 5.58 8.06
CA HIS A 64 1.39 4.76 7.17
C HIS A 64 0.74 3.38 7.00
N VAL A 65 1.15 2.65 5.98
CA VAL A 65 0.76 1.26 5.78
C VAL A 65 1.92 0.33 6.06
N GLU A 66 1.63 -0.92 6.40
CA GLU A 66 2.65 -1.94 6.58
C GLU A 66 2.35 -3.13 5.68
N HIS A 67 3.39 -3.82 5.22
CA HIS A 67 3.20 -5.13 4.59
C HIS A 67 2.56 -6.09 5.59
N LYS A 68 1.56 -6.83 5.11
CA LYS A 68 0.92 -7.87 5.93
C LYS A 68 1.81 -9.10 6.06
N LEU A 69 2.61 -9.40 5.04
CA LEU A 69 3.58 -10.49 5.04
C LEU A 69 4.97 -9.98 5.43
N LYS A 70 5.60 -10.64 6.41
CA LYS A 70 6.97 -10.34 6.86
C LYS A 70 7.97 -10.41 5.70
N LYS A 71 7.86 -11.43 4.85
CA LYS A 71 8.72 -11.64 3.69
C LYS A 71 8.66 -10.45 2.71
N ASP A 72 7.46 -9.91 2.48
CA ASP A 72 7.31 -8.72 1.64
C ASP A 72 7.91 -7.49 2.34
N SER A 73 7.79 -7.37 3.67
CA SER A 73 8.48 -6.29 4.43
C SER A 73 10.02 -6.38 4.37
N GLU A 74 10.59 -7.57 4.18
CA GLU A 74 12.04 -7.81 4.13
C GLU A 74 12.61 -7.64 2.72
N THR A 75 11.78 -7.85 1.69
CA THR A 75 12.18 -7.82 0.27
C THR A 75 11.58 -6.67 -0.52
N CYS A 76 10.67 -5.89 0.04
CA CYS A 76 10.16 -4.69 -0.59
C CYS A 76 11.04 -3.50 -0.21
N ARG A 77 11.42 -2.67 -1.20
CA ARG A 77 12.21 -1.45 -0.97
C ARG A 77 11.52 -0.41 -0.06
N GLY A 78 10.19 -0.45 0.04
CA GLY A 78 9.42 0.36 1.00
C GLY A 78 9.14 -0.37 2.32
N GLY A 79 9.58 -1.62 2.49
CA GLY A 79 9.33 -2.36 3.72
C GLY A 79 10.14 -1.81 4.90
N ASN A 80 9.53 -1.79 6.08
CA ASN A 80 10.16 -1.34 7.34
C ASN A 80 11.40 -2.17 7.74
N HIS A 81 11.56 -3.37 7.17
CA HIS A 81 12.64 -4.32 7.49
C HIS A 81 13.45 -4.70 6.24
N PHE A 82 13.50 -3.81 5.24
CA PHE A 82 14.12 -4.13 3.96
C PHE A 82 15.59 -4.55 4.11
N LEU A 83 15.93 -5.73 3.58
CA LEU A 83 17.25 -6.36 3.71
C LEU A 83 18.19 -6.10 2.51
N GLY A 84 17.76 -5.29 1.54
CA GLY A 84 18.60 -4.84 0.42
C GLY A 84 18.35 -5.52 -0.94
N ASP A 85 17.68 -6.67 -0.98
CA ASP A 85 17.31 -7.36 -2.22
C ASP A 85 15.83 -7.14 -2.53
N HIS A 86 15.56 -6.20 -3.46
CA HIS A 86 14.19 -5.85 -3.81
C HIS A 86 13.53 -6.91 -4.69
N ARG A 87 12.35 -7.40 -4.27
CA ARG A 87 11.53 -8.36 -5.02
C ARG A 87 10.06 -7.98 -5.01
N LEU A 88 9.35 -8.43 -6.04
CA LEU A 88 7.89 -8.39 -6.07
C LEU A 88 7.31 -9.37 -5.03
N SER A 89 6.11 -9.07 -4.54
CA SER A 89 5.43 -9.94 -3.59
C SER A 89 5.17 -11.31 -4.22
N SER A 90 5.32 -12.35 -3.41
CA SER A 90 4.93 -13.72 -3.80
C SER A 90 3.41 -13.92 -3.84
N ARG A 91 2.63 -12.96 -3.33
CA ARG A 91 1.16 -12.94 -3.33
C ARG A 91 0.68 -11.53 -3.66
N PRO A 92 0.86 -11.08 -4.92
CA PRO A 92 0.44 -9.76 -5.33
C PRO A 92 -1.10 -9.63 -5.27
N VAL A 93 -1.57 -8.40 -5.07
CA VAL A 93 -3.00 -8.06 -5.14
C VAL A 93 -3.32 -7.60 -6.57
N GLU A 94 -4.29 -8.28 -7.21
CA GLU A 94 -4.70 -8.08 -8.61
C GLU A 94 -5.93 -7.17 -8.77
#